data_AF-A0A1V2ZFE6-F1
#
_entry.id   AF-A0A1V2ZFE6-F1
#
_cell.length_a   1.000
_cell.length_b   1.000
_cell.length_c   1.000
_cell.angle_alpha   90.00
_cell.angle_beta   90.00
_cell.angle_gamma   90.00
#
_symmetry.space_group_name_H-M   'P 1'
#
loop_
_entity.id
_entity.type
_entity.pdbx_description
1 polymer ?
#
loop_
_entity_poly.entity_id
_entity_poly.type
_entity_poly.pdbx_seq_one_letter_code
_entity_poly.pdbx_strand_id
1 'polypeptide(L)'
;MDEPAHDELRALQRRAYGRGPDLAPGEWSRLRALEAAAAPRSGPVSRGPVAEAAPVATEDPFGETDPAPPDAAPGTPRSASARLPRLLLRAAALVAAALLGAGVTTLAAGSDSREVATLRLAPADDLAGWGGSEDTLASDDFHGLRVVKRPSGEDGGSCLYVVPAESDASGIVYSGCSARSFPATAQLTVSPSLPSELRDAFGDGSGLRFVLAGETVHVSSDR
;
A
#
# COMPACT_ATOMS: atom_id res chain seq x y z
N MET A 1 27.08 -10.59 20.97
CA MET A 1 26.51 -11.67 21.80
C MET A 1 27.37 -12.90 21.54
N ASP A 2 27.60 -13.72 22.55
CA ASP A 2 28.50 -14.86 22.44
C ASP A 2 27.79 -16.07 21.82
N GLU A 3 28.55 -16.98 21.20
CA GLU A 3 28.03 -18.18 20.56
C GLU A 3 27.09 -19.02 21.46
N PRO A 4 27.44 -19.38 22.71
CA PRO A 4 26.54 -20.15 23.58
C PRO A 4 25.22 -19.43 23.91
N ALA A 5 25.21 -18.10 23.94
CA ALA A 5 23.99 -17.33 24.19
C ALA A 5 23.04 -17.33 22.98
N HIS A 6 23.57 -17.39 21.76
CA HIS A 6 22.76 -17.56 20.55
C HIS A 6 22.13 -18.96 20.46
N ASP A 7 22.87 -20.00 20.85
CA ASP A 7 22.36 -21.37 20.83
C ASP A 7 21.34 -21.63 21.95
N GLU A 8 21.54 -21.05 23.14
CA GLU A 8 20.53 -21.04 24.21
C GLU A 8 19.25 -20.31 23.74
N LEU A 9 19.38 -19.14 23.11
CA LEU A 9 18.26 -18.40 22.54
C LEU A 9 17.49 -19.23 21.50
N ARG A 10 18.19 -19.86 20.54
CA ARG A 10 17.57 -20.73 19.53
C ARG A 10 16.88 -21.94 20.15
N ALA A 11 17.45 -22.54 21.19
CA ALA A 11 16.84 -23.67 21.88
C ALA A 11 15.54 -23.27 22.59
N LEU A 12 15.54 -22.13 23.29
CA LEU A 12 14.36 -21.59 23.97
C LEU A 12 13.29 -21.13 22.97
N GLN A 13 13.66 -20.50 21.85
CA GLN A 13 12.70 -20.07 20.81
C GLN A 13 11.99 -21.24 20.13
N ARG A 14 12.70 -22.35 19.82
CA ARG A 14 12.07 -23.56 19.27
C ARG A 14 11.05 -24.19 20.22
N ARG A 15 11.26 -24.04 21.54
CA ARG A 15 10.37 -24.52 22.60
C ARG A 15 9.21 -23.56 22.87
N ALA A 16 9.46 -22.25 22.87
CA ALA A 16 8.45 -21.20 23.04
C ALA A 16 7.43 -21.13 21.90
N TYR A 17 7.91 -21.28 20.66
CA TYR A 17 7.14 -21.01 19.44
C TYR A 17 6.95 -22.27 18.57
N GLY A 18 7.30 -23.44 19.11
CA GLY A 18 7.08 -24.73 18.47
C GLY A 18 5.65 -25.25 18.58
N ARG A 19 5.41 -26.45 18.03
CA ARG A 19 4.10 -27.11 18.08
C ARG A 19 3.84 -27.70 19.48
N GLY A 20 3.40 -26.85 20.40
CA GLY A 20 3.15 -27.17 21.80
C GLY A 20 4.20 -26.51 22.70
N PRO A 21 3.95 -25.29 23.22
CA PRO A 21 4.92 -24.55 24.01
C PRO A 21 5.18 -25.21 25.37
N ASP A 22 6.44 -25.54 25.66
CA ASP A 22 6.83 -26.37 26.82
C ASP A 22 7.82 -25.66 27.78
N LEU A 23 7.73 -24.34 27.91
CA LEU A 23 8.60 -23.54 28.77
C LEU A 23 8.07 -23.33 30.20
N ALA A 24 8.93 -23.54 31.19
CA ALA A 24 8.67 -23.21 32.59
C ALA A 24 8.74 -21.68 32.86
N PRO A 25 8.12 -21.15 33.94
CA PRO A 25 8.03 -19.70 34.20
C PRO A 25 9.38 -18.96 34.26
N GLY A 26 10.44 -19.61 34.76
CA GLY A 26 11.80 -19.05 34.77
C GLY A 26 12.41 -18.95 33.38
N GLU A 27 12.15 -19.93 32.51
CA GLU A 27 12.68 -19.99 31.15
C GLU A 27 12.10 -18.87 30.27
N TRP A 28 10.84 -18.50 30.45
CA TRP A 28 10.22 -17.33 29.80
C TRP A 28 10.91 -16.00 30.12
N SER A 29 11.47 -15.87 31.32
CA SER A 29 12.21 -14.66 31.70
C SER A 29 13.64 -14.68 31.15
N ARG A 30 14.26 -15.86 31.05
CA ARG A 30 15.55 -16.06 30.38
C ARG A 30 15.47 -15.80 28.88
N LEU A 31 14.43 -16.32 28.21
CA LEU A 31 14.17 -16.09 26.79
C LEU A 31 14.04 -14.59 26.47
N ARG A 32 13.17 -13.87 27.19
CA ARG A 32 12.98 -12.42 26.99
C ARG A 32 14.28 -11.62 27.20
N ALA A 33 15.12 -12.02 28.16
CA ALA A 33 16.41 -11.37 28.38
C ALA A 33 17.40 -11.61 27.22
N LEU A 34 17.42 -12.83 26.66
CA LEU A 34 18.24 -13.17 25.49
C LEU A 34 17.73 -12.48 24.22
N GLU A 35 16.42 -12.41 24.01
CA GLU A 35 15.81 -11.68 22.88
C GLU A 35 16.10 -10.18 22.94
N ALA A 36 15.97 -9.56 24.12
CA ALA A 36 16.33 -8.16 24.32
C ALA A 36 17.85 -7.88 24.14
N ALA A 37 18.71 -8.86 24.44
CA ALA A 37 20.15 -8.76 24.21
C ALA A 37 20.56 -9.05 22.75
N ALA A 38 19.75 -9.81 22.00
CA ALA A 38 19.94 -10.13 20.59
C ALA A 38 19.33 -9.06 19.66
N ALA A 39 18.32 -8.34 20.13
CA ALA A 39 17.73 -7.21 19.40
C ALA A 39 18.83 -6.23 18.98
N PRO A 40 18.87 -5.81 17.69
CA PRO A 40 19.86 -4.84 17.25
C PRO A 40 19.71 -3.59 18.11
N ARG A 41 20.82 -3.13 18.70
CA ARG A 41 20.85 -1.85 19.40
C ARG A 41 20.63 -0.75 18.37
N SER A 42 19.37 -0.37 18.18
CA SER A 42 19.00 0.93 17.64
C SER A 42 19.67 1.97 18.51
N GLY A 43 20.84 2.44 18.07
CA GLY A 43 21.51 3.56 18.70
C GLY A 43 20.54 4.75 18.74
N PRO A 44 20.74 5.72 19.65
CA PRO A 44 19.97 6.95 19.59
C PRO A 44 20.11 7.50 18.17
N VAL A 45 18.97 7.69 17.49
CA VAL A 45 18.94 8.32 16.16
C VAL A 45 19.38 9.76 16.39
N SER A 46 20.69 9.97 16.29
CA SER A 46 21.31 11.27 16.40
C SER A 46 20.79 12.09 15.23
N ARG A 47 19.80 12.92 15.50
CA ARG A 47 19.22 13.85 14.55
C ARG A 47 20.27 14.93 14.31
N GLY A 48 21.25 14.60 13.48
CA GLY A 48 22.38 15.46 13.16
C GLY A 48 21.87 16.82 12.67
N PRO A 49 22.57 17.93 13.02
CA PRO A 49 22.17 19.25 12.56
C PRO A 49 22.20 19.28 11.03
N VAL A 50 21.18 19.89 10.44
CA VAL A 50 21.17 20.19 9.00
C VAL A 50 22.37 21.10 8.72
N ALA A 51 23.31 20.63 7.91
CA ALA A 51 24.52 21.36 7.59
C ALA A 51 24.17 22.56 6.69
N GLU A 52 24.26 23.76 7.26
CA GLU A 52 24.14 25.01 6.52
C GLU A 52 25.35 25.16 5.58
N ALA A 53 25.10 25.15 4.27
CA ALA A 53 26.13 25.31 3.26
C ALA A 53 26.41 26.80 2.99
N ALA A 54 27.46 27.31 3.63
CA ALA A 54 28.00 28.65 3.39
C ALA A 54 28.61 28.80 1.97
N PRO A 55 28.70 30.02 1.41
CA PRO A 55 29.09 30.24 0.02
C PRO A 55 30.62 30.19 -0.20
N VAL A 56 31.03 29.81 -1.41
CA VAL A 56 32.42 29.95 -1.88
C VAL A 56 32.47 30.97 -3.01
N ALA A 57 33.19 32.08 -2.77
CA ALA A 57 33.59 33.04 -3.79
C ALA A 57 35.00 32.69 -4.32
N THR A 58 35.30 33.05 -5.57
CA THR A 58 36.65 33.43 -6.04
C THR A 58 36.47 34.26 -7.32
N GLU A 59 37.37 35.23 -7.51
CA GLU A 59 37.25 36.37 -8.43
C GLU A 59 37.89 36.17 -9.81
N ASP A 60 37.55 37.10 -10.72
CA ASP A 60 38.32 37.79 -11.78
C ASP A 60 39.73 37.29 -12.22
N PRO A 61 40.17 37.54 -13.48
CA PRO A 61 40.78 38.86 -13.75
C PRO A 61 40.75 39.44 -15.20
N PHE A 62 41.14 40.73 -15.25
CA PHE A 62 41.63 41.57 -16.38
C PHE A 62 40.56 42.32 -17.22
N GLY A 63 40.72 43.62 -17.49
CA GLY A 63 41.80 44.56 -17.09
C GLY A 63 41.52 46.01 -17.50
N GLU A 64 42.30 46.94 -16.95
CA GLU A 64 42.10 48.41 -17.02
C GLU A 64 42.85 49.07 -18.20
N THR A 65 42.32 50.18 -18.74
CA THR A 65 43.03 51.44 -19.15
C THR A 65 42.08 52.41 -19.88
N ASP A 66 42.11 53.70 -19.48
CA ASP A 66 41.51 54.87 -20.16
C ASP A 66 42.62 55.72 -20.82
N PRO A 67 42.39 56.39 -21.97
CA PRO A 67 42.12 57.85 -21.92
C PRO A 67 41.14 58.42 -23.01
N ALA A 68 40.50 59.55 -22.68
CA ALA A 68 39.61 60.37 -23.54
C ALA A 68 40.35 61.43 -24.41
N PRO A 69 39.70 62.41 -25.12
CA PRO A 69 38.33 62.58 -25.64
C PRO A 69 38.39 62.74 -27.22
N PRO A 70 37.64 63.56 -28.00
CA PRO A 70 36.38 64.33 -27.82
C PRO A 70 35.33 64.23 -28.98
N ASP A 71 34.24 65.00 -28.84
CA ASP A 71 33.29 65.61 -29.82
C ASP A 71 32.96 64.99 -31.20
N ALA A 72 31.71 64.53 -31.35
CA ALA A 72 30.68 65.14 -32.22
C ALA A 72 29.33 64.37 -32.16
N ALA A 73 28.20 65.10 -32.18
CA ALA A 73 26.83 64.55 -32.18
C ALA A 73 26.17 64.65 -33.58
N PRO A 74 24.89 64.24 -33.79
CA PRO A 74 24.17 63.07 -33.28
C PRO A 74 23.66 62.14 -34.42
N GLY A 75 23.43 60.85 -34.15
CA GLY A 75 22.86 59.89 -35.11
C GLY A 75 21.74 59.04 -34.49
N THR A 76 20.69 58.76 -35.28
CA THR A 76 19.44 58.13 -34.82
C THR A 76 19.61 56.70 -34.26
N PRO A 77 18.77 56.28 -33.29
CA PRO A 77 18.89 54.97 -32.66
C PRO A 77 18.54 53.83 -33.63
N ARG A 78 19.51 52.97 -33.93
CA ARG A 78 19.29 51.70 -34.62
C ARG A 78 18.62 50.70 -33.67
N SER A 79 17.50 50.14 -34.09
CA SER A 79 16.80 49.05 -33.39
C SER A 79 17.70 47.83 -33.21
N ALA A 80 17.95 47.41 -31.96
CA ALA A 80 18.81 46.27 -31.65
C ALA A 80 18.46 45.60 -30.31
N SER A 81 17.42 44.75 -30.26
CA SER A 81 17.21 43.83 -29.12
C SER A 81 16.36 42.58 -29.43
N ALA A 82 16.57 41.94 -30.60
CA ALA A 82 16.00 40.62 -30.92
C ALA A 82 16.58 39.44 -30.08
N ARG A 83 16.89 39.67 -28.79
CA ARG A 83 17.43 38.68 -27.84
C ARG A 83 16.37 38.14 -26.85
N LEU A 84 15.26 38.86 -26.66
CA LEU A 84 14.14 38.45 -25.80
C LEU A 84 13.43 37.12 -26.18
N PRO A 85 13.22 36.74 -27.47
CA PRO A 85 12.44 35.54 -27.77
C PRO A 85 13.15 34.22 -27.38
N ARG A 86 14.49 34.23 -27.26
CA ARG A 86 15.26 33.01 -26.94
C ARG A 86 15.23 32.63 -25.46
N LEU A 87 15.06 33.60 -24.55
CA LEU A 87 14.96 33.30 -23.11
C LEU A 87 13.57 32.71 -22.79
N LEU A 88 12.52 33.28 -23.37
CA LEU A 88 11.15 32.79 -23.25
C LEU A 88 10.99 31.38 -23.83
N LEU A 89 11.63 31.06 -24.96
CA LEU A 89 11.67 29.69 -25.49
C LEU A 89 12.35 28.69 -24.53
N ARG A 90 13.42 29.10 -23.86
CA ARG A 90 14.12 28.23 -22.87
C ARG A 90 13.29 28.01 -21.61
N ALA A 91 12.59 29.04 -21.13
CA ALA A 91 11.65 28.91 -20.02
C ALA A 91 10.48 27.98 -20.39
N ALA A 92 9.90 28.11 -21.59
CA ALA A 92 8.85 27.23 -22.08
C ALA A 92 9.32 25.77 -22.20
N ALA A 93 10.55 25.53 -22.66
CA ALA A 93 11.13 24.19 -22.74
C ALA A 93 11.36 23.55 -21.35
N LEU A 94 11.78 24.33 -20.34
CA LEU A 94 11.92 23.84 -18.97
C LEU A 94 10.57 23.54 -18.32
N VAL A 95 9.54 24.35 -18.56
CA VAL A 95 8.17 24.08 -18.10
C VAL A 95 7.59 22.84 -18.78
N ALA A 96 7.81 22.66 -20.09
CA ALA A 96 7.40 21.46 -20.81
C ALA A 96 8.10 20.19 -20.30
N ALA A 97 9.40 20.26 -20.01
CA ALA A 97 10.15 19.14 -19.43
C ALA A 97 9.67 18.79 -18.00
N ALA A 98 9.38 19.79 -17.17
CA ALA A 98 8.85 19.59 -15.82
C ALA A 98 7.44 18.95 -15.83
N LEU A 99 6.58 19.33 -16.78
CA LEU A 99 5.24 18.75 -16.93
C LEU A 99 5.26 17.30 -17.47
N LEU A 100 6.30 16.90 -18.21
CA LEU A 100 6.47 15.53 -18.69
C LEU A 100 7.06 14.58 -17.63
N GLY A 101 7.74 15.10 -16.60
CA GLY A 101 8.37 14.30 -15.54
C GLY A 101 7.45 13.92 -14.37
N ALA A 102 6.27 14.52 -14.26
CA ALA A 102 5.33 14.30 -13.15
C ALA A 102 4.34 13.13 -13.38
N GLY A 103 4.33 12.53 -14.56
CA GLY A 103 3.46 11.41 -14.91
C GLY A 103 4.20 10.07 -14.97
N VAL A 104 3.54 9.01 -14.51
CA VAL A 104 3.93 7.59 -14.70
C VAL A 104 5.16 7.11 -13.90
N THR A 105 5.12 7.31 -12.58
CA THR A 105 5.58 6.26 -11.63
C THR A 105 4.46 5.84 -10.68
N THR A 106 3.23 5.80 -11.18
CA THR A 106 2.22 4.88 -10.65
C THR A 106 2.73 3.46 -10.86
N LEU A 107 3.42 2.93 -9.85
CA LEU A 107 3.59 1.49 -9.63
C LEU A 107 2.20 0.90 -9.39
N ALA A 108 1.45 0.76 -10.48
CA ALA A 108 0.47 -0.29 -10.58
C ALA A 108 1.25 -1.59 -10.44
N ALA A 109 1.32 -2.10 -9.21
CA ALA A 109 1.41 -3.52 -8.96
C ALA A 109 0.10 -4.13 -9.48
N GLY A 110 -0.02 -4.15 -10.82
CA GLY A 110 -0.97 -4.98 -11.52
C GLY A 110 -0.57 -6.41 -11.23
N SER A 111 -1.14 -6.97 -10.16
CA SER A 111 -1.63 -8.32 -10.28
C SER A 111 -2.48 -8.35 -11.56
N ASP A 112 -2.33 -9.38 -12.39
CA ASP A 112 -3.17 -9.63 -13.59
C ASP A 112 -4.63 -9.98 -13.20
N SER A 113 -5.12 -9.38 -12.13
CA SER A 113 -6.43 -9.56 -11.54
C SER A 113 -7.43 -8.66 -12.26
N ARG A 114 -8.23 -9.24 -13.14
CA ARG A 114 -9.31 -8.54 -13.83
C ARG A 114 -10.51 -8.40 -12.89
N GLU A 115 -11.16 -7.23 -12.83
CA GLU A 115 -12.46 -7.12 -12.17
C GLU A 115 -13.52 -7.87 -13.00
N VAL A 116 -14.23 -8.80 -12.36
CA VAL A 116 -15.22 -9.70 -12.97
C VAL A 116 -16.64 -9.42 -12.51
N ALA A 117 -16.81 -8.84 -11.32
CA ALA A 117 -18.10 -8.39 -10.81
C ALA A 117 -17.96 -7.26 -9.79
N THR A 118 -19.02 -6.48 -9.65
CA THR A 118 -19.21 -5.50 -8.57
C THR A 118 -20.55 -5.84 -7.91
N LEU A 119 -20.50 -6.32 -6.66
CA LEU A 119 -21.67 -6.80 -5.92
C LEU A 119 -22.17 -5.69 -4.98
N ARG A 120 -23.45 -5.34 -5.06
CA ARG A 120 -24.08 -4.42 -4.10
C ARG A 120 -24.48 -5.19 -2.85
N LEU A 121 -24.28 -4.61 -1.66
CA LEU A 121 -24.76 -5.15 -0.40
C LEU A 121 -26.05 -4.43 0.02
N ALA A 122 -27.03 -5.19 0.50
CA ALA A 122 -28.31 -4.71 1.05
C ALA A 122 -28.66 -5.49 2.35
N PRO A 123 -29.53 -4.96 3.22
CA PRO A 123 -30.03 -5.70 4.38
C PRO A 123 -30.64 -7.04 3.96
N ALA A 124 -30.35 -8.11 4.71
CA ALA A 124 -30.71 -9.47 4.34
C ALA A 124 -31.27 -10.27 5.54
N ASP A 125 -32.59 -10.45 5.53
CA ASP A 125 -33.32 -11.18 6.59
C ASP A 125 -33.36 -12.70 6.34
N ASP A 126 -32.99 -13.14 5.14
CA ASP A 126 -33.11 -14.51 4.62
C ASP A 126 -31.90 -15.41 4.93
N LEU A 127 -30.88 -14.85 5.59
CA LEU A 127 -29.57 -15.48 5.79
C LEU A 127 -29.59 -16.52 6.94
N ALA A 128 -30.01 -17.74 6.60
CA ALA A 128 -30.05 -18.89 7.49
C ALA A 128 -28.71 -19.13 8.21
N GLY A 129 -28.73 -19.32 9.53
CA GLY A 129 -27.53 -19.51 10.36
C GLY A 129 -26.64 -18.27 10.53
N TRP A 130 -26.88 -17.19 9.79
CA TRP A 130 -26.09 -15.96 9.80
C TRP A 130 -26.75 -14.79 10.55
N GLY A 131 -28.08 -14.78 10.56
CA GLY A 131 -28.92 -13.88 11.34
C GLY A 131 -29.06 -12.50 10.72
N GLY A 132 -30.29 -12.13 10.34
CA GLY A 132 -30.64 -10.76 9.99
C GLY A 132 -30.65 -9.85 11.22
N SER A 133 -29.48 -9.31 11.56
CA SER A 133 -29.41 -8.05 12.33
C SER A 133 -29.52 -6.87 11.37
N GLU A 134 -30.02 -5.72 11.82
CA GLU A 134 -30.14 -4.51 10.97
C GLU A 134 -28.79 -4.10 10.33
N ASP A 135 -27.66 -4.36 11.01
CA ASP A 135 -26.30 -4.10 10.52
C ASP A 135 -25.67 -5.22 9.64
N THR A 136 -26.41 -6.31 9.36
CA THR A 136 -25.95 -7.40 8.48
C THR A 136 -26.41 -7.11 7.05
N LEU A 137 -25.45 -6.84 6.17
CA LEU A 137 -25.69 -6.63 4.75
C LEU A 137 -25.16 -7.82 3.94
N ALA A 138 -25.84 -8.19 2.87
CA ALA A 138 -25.39 -9.25 1.96
C ALA A 138 -25.61 -8.89 0.50
N SER A 139 -24.88 -9.57 -0.39
CA SER A 139 -25.13 -9.56 -1.83
C SER A 139 -26.26 -10.50 -2.21
N ASP A 140 -26.77 -10.29 -3.43
CA ASP A 140 -27.41 -11.32 -4.24
C ASP A 140 -26.46 -12.52 -4.50
N ASP A 141 -26.97 -13.59 -5.13
CA ASP A 141 -26.15 -14.70 -5.57
C ASP A 141 -25.04 -14.26 -6.56
N PHE A 142 -23.85 -14.80 -6.32
CA PHE A 142 -22.69 -14.70 -7.18
C PHE A 142 -22.14 -16.12 -7.42
N HIS A 143 -22.71 -16.82 -8.41
CA HIS A 143 -22.32 -18.16 -8.81
C HIS A 143 -22.42 -19.19 -7.67
N GLY A 144 -23.54 -19.21 -6.96
CA GLY A 144 -23.76 -20.11 -5.81
C GLY A 144 -23.10 -19.63 -4.51
N LEU A 145 -22.49 -18.44 -4.50
CA LEU A 145 -21.94 -17.78 -3.31
C LEU A 145 -22.73 -16.51 -2.98
N ARG A 146 -22.74 -16.12 -1.70
CA ARG A 146 -23.11 -14.77 -1.25
C ARG A 146 -21.97 -14.16 -0.45
N VAL A 147 -21.86 -12.83 -0.49
CA VAL A 147 -20.92 -12.08 0.33
C VAL A 147 -21.69 -11.37 1.43
N VAL A 148 -21.33 -11.61 2.69
CA VAL A 148 -21.96 -11.03 3.87
C VAL A 148 -20.99 -10.07 4.55
N LYS A 149 -21.45 -8.87 4.87
CA LYS A 149 -20.75 -7.86 5.68
C LYS A 149 -21.42 -7.78 7.05
N ARG A 150 -20.63 -7.83 8.11
CA ARG A 150 -21.05 -7.48 9.48
C ARG A 150 -20.08 -6.50 10.12
N PRO A 151 -20.51 -5.63 11.05
CA PRO A 151 -19.61 -4.82 11.85
C PRO A 151 -18.63 -5.70 12.64
N SER A 152 -17.42 -5.20 12.89
CA SER A 152 -16.38 -5.91 13.63
C SER A 152 -15.86 -5.06 14.79
N GLY A 153 -16.48 -5.22 15.97
CA GLY A 153 -16.15 -4.44 17.16
C GLY A 153 -16.65 -2.99 17.11
N GLU A 154 -16.25 -2.20 18.10
CA GLU A 154 -16.74 -0.83 18.32
C GLU A 154 -15.97 0.23 17.53
N ASP A 155 -14.87 -0.12 16.85
CA ASP A 155 -14.00 0.83 16.13
C ASP A 155 -14.49 1.16 14.70
N GLY A 156 -15.71 0.73 14.35
CA GLY A 156 -16.31 0.93 13.03
C GLY A 156 -15.77 -0.01 11.95
N GLY A 157 -14.99 -1.04 12.32
CA GLY A 157 -14.54 -2.06 11.39
C GLY A 157 -15.70 -2.89 10.81
N SER A 158 -15.41 -3.64 9.75
CA SER A 158 -16.32 -4.64 9.17
C SER A 158 -15.58 -5.90 8.79
N CYS A 159 -16.22 -7.06 8.97
CA CYS A 159 -15.79 -8.34 8.42
C CYS A 159 -16.62 -8.69 7.18
N LEU A 160 -15.94 -9.07 6.10
CA LEU A 160 -16.54 -9.80 4.98
C LEU A 160 -16.45 -11.31 5.25
N TYR A 161 -17.50 -12.01 4.84
CA TYR A 161 -17.60 -13.46 4.82
C TYR A 161 -18.12 -13.89 3.44
N VAL A 162 -17.48 -14.88 2.84
CA VAL A 162 -17.95 -15.53 1.61
C VAL A 162 -18.55 -16.87 2.01
N VAL A 163 -19.82 -17.07 1.67
CA VAL A 163 -20.65 -18.20 2.09
C VAL A 163 -21.34 -18.83 0.87
N PRO A 164 -21.73 -20.11 0.88
CA PRO A 164 -22.62 -20.65 -0.14
C PRO A 164 -23.99 -19.99 -0.05
N ALA A 165 -24.63 -19.67 -1.18
CA ALA A 165 -25.91 -18.97 -1.21
C ALA A 165 -27.05 -19.79 -0.60
N GLU A 166 -27.08 -21.11 -0.86
CA GLU A 166 -28.10 -22.06 -0.41
C GLU A 166 -27.75 -22.76 0.92
N SER A 167 -26.78 -22.25 1.69
CA SER A 167 -26.34 -22.94 2.92
C SER A 167 -27.18 -22.58 4.15
N ASP A 168 -27.86 -23.61 4.68
CA ASP A 168 -28.49 -23.68 6.00
C ASP A 168 -27.47 -23.89 7.15
N ALA A 169 -26.22 -24.21 6.82
CA ALA A 169 -25.11 -24.43 7.76
C ALA A 169 -24.06 -23.31 7.73
N SER A 170 -23.35 -23.13 8.85
CA SER A 170 -22.33 -22.10 9.08
C SER A 170 -21.00 -22.34 8.35
N GLY A 171 -21.05 -22.65 7.05
CA GLY A 171 -19.90 -22.85 6.18
C GLY A 171 -19.30 -21.51 5.74
N ILE A 172 -18.52 -20.86 6.60
CA ILE A 172 -17.60 -19.80 6.14
C ILE A 172 -16.62 -20.44 5.17
N VAL A 173 -16.72 -20.10 3.88
CA VAL A 173 -15.73 -20.55 2.89
C VAL A 173 -14.44 -19.78 3.14
N TYR A 174 -14.55 -18.44 3.17
CA TYR A 174 -13.46 -17.52 3.50
C TYR A 174 -14.00 -16.27 4.20
N SER A 175 -13.13 -15.58 4.93
CA SER A 175 -13.45 -14.30 5.55
C SER A 175 -12.24 -13.38 5.61
N GLY A 176 -12.49 -12.09 5.84
CA GLY A 176 -11.46 -11.10 6.08
C GLY A 176 -12.05 -9.80 6.59
N CYS A 177 -11.43 -9.20 7.60
CA CYS A 177 -11.91 -7.99 8.25
C CYS A 177 -11.03 -6.79 7.91
N SER A 178 -11.64 -5.60 7.91
CA SER A 178 -10.92 -4.34 7.78
C SER A 178 -9.98 -4.12 8.97
N ALA A 179 -8.89 -3.40 8.76
CA ALA A 179 -7.99 -2.97 9.82
C ALA A 179 -7.57 -1.52 9.58
N ARG A 180 -8.12 -0.56 10.35
CA ARG A 180 -7.91 0.88 10.13
C ARG A 180 -8.20 1.27 8.67
N SER A 181 -7.19 1.76 7.93
CA SER A 181 -7.29 2.15 6.52
C SER A 181 -7.28 0.97 5.53
N PHE A 182 -7.07 -0.26 5.98
CA PHE A 182 -7.10 -1.44 5.12
C PHE A 182 -8.53 -1.98 5.00
N PRO A 183 -9.10 -2.09 3.78
CA PRO A 183 -10.46 -2.57 3.58
C PRO A 183 -10.58 -4.07 3.89
N ALA A 184 -11.78 -4.48 4.30
CA ALA A 184 -12.12 -5.89 4.45
C ALA A 184 -11.92 -6.61 3.10
N THR A 185 -11.09 -7.66 3.11
CA THR A 185 -10.70 -8.38 1.89
C THR A 185 -10.75 -9.88 2.14
N ALA A 186 -11.57 -10.61 1.40
CA ALA A 186 -11.60 -12.07 1.39
C ALA A 186 -11.00 -12.58 0.07
N GLN A 187 -10.26 -13.69 0.12
CA GLN A 187 -9.59 -14.29 -1.05
C GLN A 187 -9.75 -15.79 -0.98
N LEU A 188 -10.09 -16.42 -2.11
CA LEU A 188 -10.31 -17.86 -2.22
C LEU A 188 -9.65 -18.43 -3.47
N THR A 189 -9.39 -19.73 -3.44
CA THR A 189 -9.01 -20.51 -4.63
C THR A 189 -10.19 -21.40 -5.01
N VAL A 190 -10.60 -21.36 -6.28
CA VAL A 190 -11.69 -22.19 -6.79
C VAL A 190 -11.29 -23.65 -6.73
N SER A 191 -12.15 -24.50 -6.15
CA SER A 191 -11.83 -25.89 -5.85
C SER A 191 -13.07 -26.80 -5.92
N PRO A 192 -12.89 -28.14 -6.01
CA PRO A 192 -14.00 -29.10 -6.12
C PRO A 192 -15.01 -29.13 -4.96
N SER A 193 -14.75 -28.44 -3.85
CA SER A 193 -15.70 -28.27 -2.74
C SER A 193 -16.59 -27.02 -2.85
N LEU A 194 -16.36 -26.15 -3.83
CA LEU A 194 -17.17 -24.95 -4.09
C LEU A 194 -18.31 -25.25 -5.09
N PRO A 195 -19.34 -24.37 -5.20
CA PRO A 195 -20.46 -24.55 -6.12
C PRO A 195 -20.04 -24.80 -7.57
N SER A 196 -20.82 -25.60 -8.29
CA SER A 196 -20.60 -25.93 -9.71
C SER A 196 -20.53 -24.67 -10.57
N GLU A 197 -21.42 -23.73 -10.31
CA GLU A 197 -21.64 -22.50 -11.05
C GLU A 197 -20.39 -21.60 -11.02
N LEU A 198 -19.65 -21.62 -9.90
CA LEU A 198 -18.39 -20.91 -9.72
C LEU A 198 -17.24 -21.60 -10.46
N ARG A 199 -17.18 -22.94 -10.38
CA ARG A 199 -16.16 -23.74 -11.07
C ARG A 199 -16.32 -23.66 -12.58
N ASP A 200 -17.55 -23.69 -13.08
CA ASP A 200 -17.85 -23.60 -14.52
C ASP A 200 -17.54 -22.19 -15.08
N ALA A 201 -17.67 -21.15 -14.24
CA ALA A 201 -17.35 -19.77 -14.62
C ALA A 201 -15.85 -19.42 -14.61
N PHE A 202 -15.09 -19.88 -13.60
CA PHE A 202 -13.70 -19.45 -13.37
C PHE A 202 -12.67 -20.58 -13.52
N GLY A 203 -13.10 -21.84 -13.50
CA GLY A 203 -12.27 -23.04 -13.55
C GLY A 203 -11.53 -23.31 -12.24
N ASP A 204 -11.34 -24.58 -11.90
CA ASP A 204 -10.55 -24.99 -10.73
C ASP A 204 -9.14 -24.36 -10.71
N GLY A 205 -8.65 -24.07 -9.51
CA GLY A 205 -7.34 -23.47 -9.25
C GLY A 205 -7.22 -21.97 -9.55
N SER A 206 -8.28 -21.29 -10.00
CA SER A 206 -8.28 -19.82 -10.12
C SER A 206 -8.38 -19.13 -8.76
N GLY A 207 -7.76 -17.97 -8.63
CA GLY A 207 -7.89 -17.08 -7.47
C GLY A 207 -9.00 -16.05 -7.66
N LEU A 208 -9.88 -15.93 -6.68
CA LEU A 208 -10.87 -14.86 -6.58
C LEU A 208 -10.61 -13.99 -5.35
N ARG A 209 -10.68 -12.67 -5.52
CA ARG A 209 -10.48 -11.66 -4.47
C ARG A 209 -11.67 -10.71 -4.40
N PHE A 210 -12.24 -10.59 -3.20
CA PHE A 210 -13.40 -9.78 -2.84
C PHE A 210 -12.94 -8.63 -1.94
N VAL A 211 -13.11 -7.37 -2.36
CA VAL A 211 -12.67 -6.17 -1.61
C VAL A 211 -13.87 -5.28 -1.29
N LEU A 212 -14.05 -4.93 -0.02
CA LEU A 212 -15.11 -4.01 0.42
C LEU A 212 -14.77 -2.55 0.10
N ALA A 213 -15.67 -1.89 -0.62
CA ALA A 213 -15.73 -0.44 -0.82
C ALA A 213 -17.08 0.10 -0.29
N GLY A 214 -17.13 0.42 1.01
CA GLY A 214 -18.34 0.92 1.69
C GLY A 214 -19.45 -0.13 1.86
N GLU A 215 -20.33 -0.23 0.87
CA GLU A 215 -21.47 -1.17 0.78
C GLU A 215 -21.48 -1.92 -0.55
N THR A 216 -20.34 -1.94 -1.23
CA THR A 216 -20.14 -2.57 -2.53
C THR A 216 -18.89 -3.44 -2.43
N VAL A 217 -18.91 -4.64 -3.03
CA VAL A 217 -17.78 -5.56 -3.04
C VAL A 217 -17.28 -5.74 -4.46
N HIS A 218 -16.03 -5.35 -4.70
CA HIS A 218 -15.35 -5.56 -5.98
C HIS A 218 -14.78 -6.97 -6.01
N VAL A 219 -15.12 -7.74 -7.04
CA VAL A 219 -14.64 -9.11 -7.23
C VAL A 219 -13.67 -9.14 -8.40
N SER A 220 -12.47 -9.66 -8.15
CA SER A 220 -11.41 -9.79 -9.15
C SER A 220 -10.94 -11.24 -9.28
N SER A 221 -10.61 -11.66 -10.50
CA SER A 221 -10.11 -12.99 -10.85
C SER A 221 -8.68 -12.89 -11.40
N ASP A 222 -7.81 -13.85 -11.08
CA ASP A 222 -6.46 -13.98 -11.66
C ASP A 222 -6.41 -14.63 -13.06
N ARG A 223 -7.57 -14.73 -13.73
CA ARG A 223 -7.76 -15.22 -15.10
C ARG A 223 -8.64 -14.26 -15.93
#